data_AF-A0A8C0B284-F1
#
_entry.id   AF-A0A8C0B284-F1
#
_cell.length_a   1.000
_cell.length_b   1.000
_cell.length_c   1.000
_cell.angle_alpha   90.00
_cell.angle_beta   90.00
_cell.angle_gamma   90.00
#
_symmetry.space_group_name_H-M   'P 1'
#
loop_
_entity.id
_entity.type
_entity.pdbx_description
1 polymer ?
#
loop_
_entity_poly.entity_id
_entity_poly.type
_entity_poly.pdbx_seq_one_letter_code
_entity_poly.pdbx_strand_id
1 'polypeptide(L)'
;MRTHTRGAPSVFFIHAVCFAFACGAREDPDAMVPFVNANYDSYPMLYFSKGDVEVLRLQATTTHQHIAARLIEAVQTMLSNPLEYLPPWDPKEFSARWNEIYGNNLGALAMFCVLYPENIEAINMAKDYMERMAAQPSW
;
A
#
# COMPACT_ATOMS: atom_id res chain seq x y z
N MET A 1 -0.95 -60.55 -17.94
CA MET A 1 -0.89 -59.07 -17.89
C MET A 1 -1.00 -58.63 -16.43
N ARG A 2 0.08 -58.11 -15.84
CA ARG A 2 0.06 -57.53 -14.48
C ARG A 2 -0.19 -56.03 -14.62
N THR A 3 -1.34 -55.56 -14.16
CA THR A 3 -1.67 -54.13 -14.08
C THR A 3 -1.07 -53.55 -12.80
N HIS A 4 0.08 -52.88 -12.93
CA HIS A 4 0.65 -52.08 -11.84
C HIS A 4 -0.10 -50.74 -11.73
N THR A 5 -1.00 -50.60 -10.77
CA THR A 5 -1.56 -49.32 -10.33
C THR A 5 -0.54 -48.57 -9.48
N ARG A 6 0.52 -48.04 -10.11
CA ARG A 6 1.65 -47.37 -9.44
C ARG A 6 1.43 -45.89 -9.07
N GLY A 7 0.25 -45.31 -9.33
CA GLY A 7 0.00 -43.86 -9.16
C GLY A 7 -1.08 -43.46 -8.15
N ALA A 8 -1.89 -44.38 -7.65
CA ALA A 8 -3.00 -44.03 -6.74
C ALA A 8 -2.53 -43.60 -5.33
N PRO A 9 -1.60 -44.31 -4.65
CA PRO A 9 -1.26 -44.01 -3.26
C PRO A 9 -0.52 -42.68 -3.10
N SER A 10 0.28 -42.29 -4.09
CA SER A 10 1.04 -41.03 -4.06
C SER A 10 0.14 -39.80 -4.16
N VAL A 11 -0.93 -39.87 -4.96
CA VAL A 11 -1.91 -38.77 -5.10
C VAL A 11 -2.69 -38.59 -3.79
N PHE A 12 -3.09 -39.68 -3.13
CA PHE A 12 -3.72 -39.61 -1.81
C PHE A 12 -2.78 -39.02 -0.75
N PHE A 13 -1.50 -39.39 -0.76
CA PHE A 13 -0.50 -38.82 0.14
C PHE A 13 -0.28 -37.32 -0.10
N ILE A 14 -0.17 -36.89 -1.35
CA ILE A 14 -0.01 -35.47 -1.69
C ILE A 14 -1.24 -34.69 -1.26
N HIS A 15 -2.45 -35.19 -1.55
CA HIS A 15 -3.68 -34.53 -1.09
C HIS A 15 -3.79 -34.49 0.42
N ALA A 16 -3.48 -35.57 1.13
CA ALA A 16 -3.52 -35.61 2.60
C ALA A 16 -2.50 -34.64 3.21
N VAL A 17 -1.29 -34.55 2.65
CA VAL A 17 -0.27 -33.59 3.09
C VAL A 17 -0.72 -32.16 2.81
N CYS A 18 -1.24 -31.85 1.61
CA CYS A 18 -1.79 -30.53 1.29
C CYS A 18 -2.96 -30.15 2.21
N PHE A 19 -3.84 -31.10 2.54
CA PHE A 19 -4.97 -30.86 3.45
C PHE A 19 -4.49 -30.61 4.88
N ALA A 20 -3.50 -31.38 5.36
CA ALA A 20 -2.89 -31.17 6.67
C ALA A 20 -2.18 -29.80 6.77
N PHE A 21 -1.51 -29.37 5.70
CA PHE A 21 -0.91 -28.03 5.64
C PHE A 21 -1.96 -26.90 5.57
N ALA A 22 -3.05 -27.09 4.82
CA ALA A 22 -4.14 -26.12 4.75
C ALA A 22 -4.89 -25.99 6.09
N CYS A 23 -5.15 -27.11 6.78
CA CYS A 23 -5.74 -27.10 8.13
C CYS A 23 -4.78 -26.57 9.21
N GLY A 24 -3.48 -26.49 8.92
CA GLY A 24 -2.47 -25.89 9.80
C GLY A 24 -2.39 -24.36 9.70
N ALA A 25 -3.06 -23.75 8.72
CA ALA A 25 -3.22 -22.30 8.68
C ALA A 25 -4.12 -21.89 9.85
N ARG A 26 -3.51 -21.25 10.85
CA ARG A 26 -4.24 -20.72 12.01
C ARG A 26 -4.98 -19.46 11.55
N GLU A 27 -6.21 -19.63 11.11
CA GLU A 27 -7.15 -18.52 11.00
C GLU A 27 -7.42 -17.99 12.41
N ASP A 28 -7.19 -16.71 12.63
CA ASP A 28 -7.57 -16.02 13.85
C ASP A 28 -8.94 -15.36 13.62
N PRO A 29 -10.05 -16.01 14.01
CA PRO A 29 -11.39 -15.46 13.81
C PRO A 29 -11.64 -14.18 14.60
N ASP A 30 -10.80 -13.88 15.61
CA ASP A 30 -10.87 -12.66 16.41
C ASP A 30 -10.03 -11.51 15.81
N ALA A 31 -9.36 -11.73 14.67
CA ALA A 31 -8.65 -10.68 13.97
C ALA A 31 -9.61 -9.53 13.62
N MET A 32 -9.33 -8.33 14.12
CA MET A 32 -10.16 -7.12 13.91
C MET A 32 -10.15 -6.59 12.46
N VAL A 33 -9.67 -7.37 11.49
CA VAL A 33 -9.66 -6.98 10.07
C VAL A 33 -10.90 -7.58 9.39
N PRO A 34 -11.94 -6.78 9.11
CA PRO A 34 -13.14 -7.30 8.48
C PRO A 34 -12.86 -7.74 7.04
N PHE A 35 -13.43 -8.87 6.63
CA PHE A 35 -13.48 -9.24 5.21
C PHE A 35 -14.51 -8.36 4.50
N VAL A 36 -14.02 -7.39 3.74
CA VAL A 36 -14.86 -6.48 2.95
C VAL A 36 -14.91 -6.99 1.51
N ASN A 37 -16.13 -7.24 0.99
CA ASN A 37 -16.30 -7.58 -0.42
C ASN A 37 -15.76 -6.46 -1.31
N ALA A 38 -15.06 -6.83 -2.38
CA ALA A 38 -14.48 -5.86 -3.29
C ALA A 38 -15.55 -4.98 -3.94
N ASN A 39 -15.43 -3.67 -3.75
CA ASN A 39 -16.20 -2.67 -4.47
C ASN A 39 -15.23 -1.80 -5.28
N TYR A 40 -15.13 -2.07 -6.58
CA TYR A 40 -14.20 -1.38 -7.48
C TYR A 40 -14.68 0.01 -7.92
N ASP A 41 -15.91 0.40 -7.56
CA ASP A 41 -16.51 1.68 -7.93
C ASP A 41 -16.39 2.75 -6.82
N SER A 42 -15.74 2.42 -5.70
CA SER A 42 -15.54 3.33 -4.57
C SER A 42 -14.08 3.36 -4.12
N TYR A 43 -13.48 4.55 -4.07
CA TYR A 43 -12.12 4.76 -3.58
C TYR A 43 -12.12 5.66 -2.33
N PRO A 44 -11.18 5.48 -1.39
CA PRO A 44 -10.14 4.44 -1.33
C PRO A 44 -10.69 3.03 -1.00
N MET A 45 -9.91 1.99 -1.29
CA MET A 45 -10.31 0.59 -1.08
C MET A 45 -9.17 -0.39 -0.72
N LEU A 46 -7.94 0.10 -0.50
CA LEU A 46 -6.79 -0.77 -0.22
C LEU A 46 -6.69 -1.15 1.27
N TYR A 47 -6.71 -0.15 2.16
CA TYR A 47 -6.59 -0.34 3.61
C TYR A 47 -7.82 0.15 4.39
N PHE A 48 -8.58 1.07 3.80
CA PHE A 48 -9.75 1.70 4.38
C PHE A 48 -10.69 2.14 3.26
N SER A 49 -11.97 2.27 3.59
CA SER A 49 -13.01 2.73 2.67
C SER A 49 -13.16 4.26 2.74
N LYS A 50 -13.92 4.83 1.81
CA LYS A 50 -14.32 6.25 1.86
C LYS A 50 -15.04 6.62 3.17
N GLY A 51 -15.81 5.70 3.75
CA GLY A 51 -16.54 5.93 5.00
C GLY A 51 -15.64 6.05 6.24
N ASP A 52 -14.45 5.47 6.18
CA ASP A 52 -13.51 5.44 7.30
C ASP A 52 -12.67 6.73 7.39
N VAL A 53 -12.64 7.54 6.33
CA VAL A 53 -11.78 8.74 6.23
C VAL A 53 -12.04 9.74 7.36
N GLU A 54 -13.30 9.98 7.72
CA GLU A 54 -13.63 10.91 8.81
C GLU A 54 -13.16 10.40 10.17
N VAL A 55 -13.21 9.08 10.40
CA VAL A 55 -12.66 8.46 11.62
C VAL A 55 -11.15 8.59 11.67
N LEU A 56 -10.46 8.36 10.54
CA LEU A 56 -9.00 8.53 10.46
C LEU A 56 -8.57 9.97 10.75
N ARG A 57 -9.32 10.97 10.25
CA ARG A 57 -9.07 12.39 10.54
C ARG A 57 -9.29 12.71 12.01
N LEU A 58 -10.37 12.20 12.61
CA LEU A 58 -10.61 12.36 14.04
C LEU A 58 -9.48 11.74 14.86
N GLN A 59 -9.03 10.53 14.51
CA GLN A 59 -7.91 9.86 15.17
C GLN A 59 -6.60 10.64 15.03
N ALA A 60 -6.32 11.22 13.85
CA ALA A 60 -5.14 12.04 13.61
C ALA A 60 -5.08 13.31 14.47
N THR A 61 -6.24 13.85 14.90
CA THR A 61 -6.29 15.00 15.83
C THR A 61 -6.37 14.61 17.31
N THR A 62 -6.55 13.32 17.60
CA THR A 62 -6.77 12.80 18.96
C THR A 62 -5.79 11.68 19.30
N THR A 63 -6.20 10.43 19.21
CA THR A 63 -5.46 9.26 19.70
C THR A 63 -4.17 8.98 18.92
N HIS A 64 -4.11 9.37 17.66
CA HIS A 64 -2.97 9.14 16.74
C HIS A 64 -2.23 10.45 16.40
N GLN A 65 -2.43 11.52 17.17
CA GLN A 65 -1.81 12.83 16.94
C GLN A 65 -0.27 12.76 16.80
N HIS A 66 0.38 11.94 17.62
CA HIS A 66 1.84 11.76 17.59
C HIS A 66 2.34 11.11 16.28
N ILE A 67 1.55 10.22 15.66
CA ILE A 67 1.85 9.62 14.36
C ILE A 67 1.58 10.64 13.24
N ALA A 68 0.45 11.33 13.32
CA ALA A 68 0.09 12.38 12.36
C ALA A 68 1.13 13.52 12.34
N ALA A 69 1.70 13.89 13.49
CA ALA A 69 2.77 14.88 13.59
C ALA A 69 4.03 14.48 12.79
N ARG A 70 4.37 13.20 12.74
CA ARG A 70 5.51 12.70 11.96
C ARG A 70 5.24 12.77 10.45
N LEU A 71 4.00 12.50 10.03
CA LEU A 71 3.58 12.72 8.64
C LEU A 71 3.63 14.20 8.27
N ILE A 72 3.15 15.09 9.15
CA ILE A 72 3.21 16.54 8.96
C ILE A 72 4.66 16.99 8.74
N GLU A 73 5.58 16.58 9.61
CA GLU A 73 6.99 16.95 9.51
C GLU A 73 7.65 16.45 8.21
N ALA A 74 7.37 15.21 7.82
CA ALA A 74 7.87 14.65 6.57
C ALA A 74 7.37 15.45 5.35
N VAL A 75 6.07 15.78 5.31
CA VAL A 75 5.49 16.55 4.20
C VAL A 75 5.98 18.00 4.21
N GLN A 76 6.10 18.64 5.37
CA GLN A 76 6.68 20.00 5.47
C GLN A 76 8.12 20.03 4.95
N THR A 77 8.92 19.01 5.24
CA THR A 77 10.28 18.88 4.71
C THR A 77 10.27 18.78 3.18
N MET A 78 9.38 17.94 2.63
CA MET A 78 9.20 17.79 1.18
C MET A 78 8.74 19.08 0.49
N LEU A 79 7.73 19.75 1.06
CA LEU A 79 7.19 21.02 0.56
C LEU A 79 8.21 22.16 0.61
N SER A 80 9.11 22.15 1.61
CA SER A 80 10.15 23.16 1.73
C SER A 80 11.25 23.00 0.67
N ASN A 81 11.46 21.78 0.16
CA ASN A 81 12.51 21.46 -0.82
C ASN A 81 11.97 20.56 -1.95
N PRO A 82 10.95 20.97 -2.71
CA PRO A 82 10.21 20.06 -3.59
C PRO A 82 11.09 19.49 -4.72
N LEU A 83 12.07 20.25 -5.21
CA LEU A 83 12.99 19.78 -6.27
C LEU A 83 13.93 18.67 -5.80
N GLU A 84 14.18 18.54 -4.49
CA GLU A 84 15.01 17.46 -3.93
C GLU A 84 14.21 16.15 -3.81
N TYR A 85 12.91 16.26 -3.51
CA TYR A 85 12.05 15.11 -3.21
C TYR A 85 11.20 14.62 -4.37
N LEU A 86 10.90 15.49 -5.35
CA LEU A 86 10.17 15.10 -6.54
C LEU A 86 11.03 14.20 -7.43
N PRO A 87 10.44 13.15 -8.02
CA PRO A 87 11.16 12.35 -9.00
C PRO A 87 11.57 13.20 -10.21
N PRO A 88 12.76 12.99 -10.78
CA PRO A 88 13.17 13.69 -11.98
C PRO A 88 12.31 13.27 -13.18
N TRP A 89 12.11 14.19 -14.12
CA TRP A 89 11.42 13.87 -15.38
C TRP A 89 12.28 13.02 -16.31
N ASP A 90 13.60 13.23 -16.32
CA ASP A 90 14.52 12.47 -17.18
C ASP A 90 14.64 11.03 -16.66
N PRO A 91 14.26 10.02 -17.47
CA PRO A 91 14.41 8.61 -17.09
C PRO A 91 15.84 8.23 -16.74
N LYS A 92 16.84 8.89 -17.34
CA LYS A 92 18.25 8.65 -17.02
C LYS A 92 18.60 9.06 -15.61
N GLU A 93 18.02 10.15 -15.11
CA GLU A 93 18.20 10.59 -13.72
C GLU A 93 17.37 9.74 -12.77
N PHE A 94 16.12 9.41 -13.16
CA PHE A 94 15.20 8.61 -12.35
C PHE A 94 15.75 7.22 -12.02
N SER A 95 16.38 6.58 -12.99
CA SER A 95 16.94 5.23 -12.89
C SER A 95 18.46 5.20 -12.63
N ALA A 96 19.10 6.36 -12.42
CA ALA A 96 20.55 6.45 -12.20
C ALA A 96 21.01 5.76 -10.91
N ARG A 97 20.11 5.59 -9.95
CA ARG A 97 20.40 5.10 -8.59
C ARG A 97 19.24 4.24 -8.10
N TRP A 98 19.48 3.53 -6.99
CA TRP A 98 18.40 2.89 -6.24
C TRP A 98 17.40 3.95 -5.77
N ASN A 99 16.16 3.85 -6.25
CA ASN A 99 15.19 4.94 -6.26
C ASN A 99 13.92 4.64 -5.45
N GLU A 100 13.97 3.67 -4.54
CA GLU A 100 12.84 3.29 -3.68
C GLU A 100 12.25 4.46 -2.89
N ILE A 101 13.07 5.49 -2.61
CA ILE A 101 12.68 6.70 -1.92
C ILE A 101 11.45 7.36 -2.57
N TYR A 102 11.30 7.25 -3.90
CA TYR A 102 10.17 7.83 -4.59
C TYR A 102 8.85 7.16 -4.23
N GLY A 103 8.81 5.82 -4.21
CA GLY A 103 7.64 5.08 -3.77
C GLY A 103 7.38 5.24 -2.27
N ASN A 104 8.44 5.15 -1.46
CA ASN A 104 8.36 5.20 0.00
C ASN A 104 7.79 6.54 0.48
N ASN A 105 8.26 7.66 -0.06
CA ASN A 105 7.80 8.99 0.34
C ASN A 105 6.41 9.33 -0.21
N LEU A 106 6.06 8.83 -1.41
CA LEU A 106 4.73 9.05 -1.97
C LEU A 106 3.62 8.47 -1.07
N GLY A 107 3.85 7.32 -0.44
CA GLY A 107 2.91 6.75 0.52
C GLY A 107 2.62 7.68 1.72
N ALA A 108 3.67 8.27 2.29
CA ALA A 108 3.53 9.23 3.39
C ALA A 108 2.81 10.51 2.95
N LEU A 109 3.17 11.06 1.77
CA LEU A 109 2.53 12.24 1.19
C LEU A 109 1.04 11.99 0.87
N ALA A 110 0.71 10.84 0.29
CA ALA A 110 -0.66 10.47 -0.03
C ALA A 110 -1.52 10.32 1.25
N MET A 111 -0.98 9.65 2.27
CA MET A 111 -1.68 9.51 3.56
C MET A 111 -1.91 10.88 4.22
N PHE A 112 -0.92 11.78 4.17
CA PHE A 112 -1.10 13.15 4.64
C PHE A 112 -2.24 13.86 3.89
N CYS A 113 -2.31 13.75 2.56
CA CYS A 113 -3.37 14.39 1.77
C CYS A 113 -4.78 13.83 2.08
N VAL A 114 -4.88 12.57 2.51
CA VAL A 114 -6.16 11.99 3.00
C VAL A 114 -6.58 12.66 4.31
N LEU A 115 -5.64 12.85 5.24
CA LEU A 115 -5.89 13.42 6.56
C LEU A 115 -6.15 14.93 6.52
N TYR A 116 -5.48 15.65 5.63
CA TYR A 116 -5.51 17.12 5.53
C TYR A 116 -5.91 17.59 4.12
N PRO A 117 -7.16 17.32 3.68
CA PRO A 117 -7.61 17.62 2.31
C PRO A 117 -7.64 19.12 1.96
N GLU A 118 -7.65 20.00 2.96
CA GLU A 118 -7.59 21.44 2.81
C GLU A 118 -6.21 21.95 2.38
N ASN A 119 -5.15 21.14 2.54
CA ASN A 119 -3.81 21.49 2.10
C ASN A 119 -3.64 21.26 0.59
N ILE A 120 -4.08 22.24 -0.19
CA ILE A 120 -4.03 22.18 -1.66
C ILE A 120 -2.60 22.13 -2.20
N GLU A 121 -1.63 22.71 -1.49
CA GLU A 121 -0.22 22.68 -1.88
C GLU A 121 0.33 21.24 -1.84
N ALA A 122 0.09 20.51 -0.76
CA ALA A 122 0.48 19.10 -0.65
C ALA A 122 -0.23 18.23 -1.70
N ILE A 123 -1.51 18.49 -1.98
CA ILE A 123 -2.26 17.77 -3.02
C ILE A 123 -1.66 18.01 -4.41
N ASN A 124 -1.29 19.25 -4.71
CA ASN A 124 -0.67 19.58 -6.00
C ASN A 124 0.72 18.95 -6.12
N MET A 125 1.51 18.93 -5.05
CA MET A 125 2.78 18.21 -5.01
C MET A 125 2.56 16.71 -5.24
N ALA A 126 1.58 16.10 -4.58
CA ALA A 126 1.28 14.67 -4.75
C ALA A 126 0.89 14.32 -6.20
N LYS A 127 0.10 15.19 -6.84
CA LYS A 127 -0.23 15.04 -8.27
C LYS A 127 1.01 15.12 -9.14
N ASP A 128 1.85 16.15 -9.00
CA ASP A 128 3.09 16.29 -9.77
C ASP A 128 4.03 15.09 -9.54
N TYR A 129 4.12 14.63 -8.29
CA TYR A 129 4.87 13.42 -7.91
C TYR A 129 4.42 12.20 -8.73
N MET A 130 3.11 11.95 -8.75
CA MET A 130 2.52 10.81 -9.45
C MET A 130 2.68 10.95 -10.97
N GLU A 131 2.51 12.15 -11.54
CA GLU A 131 2.73 12.40 -12.97
C GLU A 131 4.17 12.09 -13.39
N ARG A 132 5.16 12.52 -12.60
CA ARG A 132 6.58 12.22 -12.84
C ARG A 132 6.88 10.74 -12.80
N MET A 133 6.31 10.01 -11.84
CA MET A 133 6.46 8.54 -11.77
C MET A 133 5.75 7.84 -12.93
N ALA A 134 4.54 8.27 -13.30
CA ALA A 134 3.74 7.67 -14.37
C ALA A 134 4.35 7.88 -15.77
N ALA A 135 5.10 8.97 -15.96
CA ALA A 135 5.79 9.25 -17.21
C ALA A 135 7.04 8.39 -17.44
N GLN A 136 7.53 7.66 -16.43
CA GLN A 136 8.74 6.86 -16.57
C GLN A 136 8.48 5.65 -17.48
N PRO A 137 9.39 5.37 -18.44
CA PRO A 137 9.25 4.23 -19.34
C PRO A 137 9.48 2.88 -18.63
N SER A 138 10.19 2.90 -17.50
CA SER A 138 10.44 1.77 -16.61
C SER A 138 10.68 2.32 -15.21
N TRP A 139 10.28 1.54 -14.20
CA TRP A 139 10.68 1.77 -12.81
C TRP A 139 11.87 0.88 -12.45
#